data_AF-A0A4P6KHT1-F1
#
_entry.id   AF-A0A4P6KHT1-F1
#
_cell.length_a   1.000
_cell.length_b   1.000
_cell.length_c   1.000
_cell.angle_alpha   90.00
_cell.angle_beta   90.00
_cell.angle_gamma   90.00
#
_symmetry.space_group_name_H-M   'P 1'
#
loop_
_entity.id
_entity.type
_entity.pdbx_description
1 polymer ?
#
loop_
_entity_poly.entity_id
_entity_poly.type
_entity_poly.pdbx_seq_one_letter_code
_entity_poly.pdbx_strand_id
1 'polypeptide(L)'
;MRGSILFVCAANVCRSPLMQYTFLDSVADSEQWAVSSAGVSAREHAATCELGRAFVRSEPLRAAASAHRATPVDGAQLRADLIIVPSRSERAALARRAPDARWRLFTLSEAVLLGRHAAAHRLHETALRAPEESRPGAVAQYAEMLDAHRGSLVIPRPRKQRRVLSRREAPHPLDIPDAHHRRRHAHAAVLRRVRAETAEFAAQLDGFRDAPVR
;
A
#
# COMPACT_ATOMS: atom_id res chain seq x y z
N MET A 1 -4.39 16.76 -10.55
CA MET A 1 -3.82 15.69 -9.69
C MET A 1 -4.63 14.42 -9.88
N ARG A 2 -3.99 13.26 -10.02
CA ARG A 2 -4.62 11.94 -10.29
C ARG A 2 -5.36 11.37 -9.07
N GLY A 3 -5.04 11.88 -7.88
CA GLY A 3 -5.63 11.50 -6.60
C GLY A 3 -4.56 11.40 -5.51
N SER A 4 -5.00 11.15 -4.29
CA SER A 4 -4.17 11.14 -3.08
C SER A 4 -4.04 9.74 -2.47
N ILE A 5 -2.80 9.32 -2.21
CA ILE A 5 -2.48 8.02 -1.61
C ILE A 5 -1.71 8.24 -0.33
N LEU A 6 -2.19 7.63 0.76
CA LEU A 6 -1.52 7.64 2.05
C LEU A 6 -0.99 6.24 2.40
N PHE A 7 0.32 6.12 2.58
CA PHE A 7 0.95 4.93 3.12
C PHE A 7 1.14 5.04 4.63
N VAL A 8 0.60 4.11 5.42
CA VAL A 8 0.72 4.16 6.89
C VAL A 8 1.31 2.88 7.44
N CYS A 9 2.32 2.97 8.31
CA CYS A 9 2.79 1.84 9.12
C CYS A 9 2.78 2.21 10.61
N ALA A 10 3.37 1.40 11.48
CA ALA A 10 3.44 1.73 12.91
C ALA A 10 4.22 3.05 13.16
N ALA A 11 5.49 3.10 12.75
CA ALA A 11 6.41 4.17 13.18
C ALA A 11 6.79 5.18 12.08
N ASN A 12 6.38 4.97 10.82
CA ASN A 12 6.78 5.80 9.66
C ASN A 12 8.29 5.94 9.42
N VAL A 13 9.07 4.94 9.81
CA VAL A 13 10.53 4.93 9.61
C VAL A 13 11.01 3.89 8.60
N CYS A 14 10.15 2.98 8.13
CA CYS A 14 10.63 1.83 7.36
C CYS A 14 9.67 1.39 6.25
N ARG A 15 8.59 0.66 6.60
CA ARG A 15 7.63 0.12 5.63
C ARG A 15 6.91 1.22 4.85
N SER A 16 6.27 2.20 5.51
CA SER A 16 5.50 3.23 4.79
C SER A 16 6.33 4.23 3.98
N PRO A 17 7.52 4.69 4.42
CA PRO A 17 8.39 5.46 3.54
C PRO A 17 8.84 4.64 2.32
N LEU A 18 9.23 3.37 2.51
CA LEU A 18 9.61 2.52 1.38
C LEU A 18 8.46 2.35 0.38
N MET A 19 7.22 2.18 0.84
CA MET A 19 6.05 2.15 -0.04
C MET A 19 5.89 3.47 -0.82
N GLN A 20 5.94 4.62 -0.16
CA GLN A 20 5.83 5.93 -0.82
C GLN A 20 6.84 6.10 -1.95
N TYR A 21 8.13 5.90 -1.67
CA TYR A 21 9.17 6.13 -2.66
C TYR A 21 9.23 5.04 -3.73
N THR A 22 8.87 3.80 -3.41
CA THR A 22 8.75 2.75 -4.44
C THR A 22 7.58 3.02 -5.38
N PHE A 23 6.46 3.53 -4.86
CA PHE A 23 5.32 3.91 -5.69
C PHE A 23 5.71 4.99 -6.69
N LEU A 24 6.33 6.08 -6.22
CA LEU A 24 6.80 7.17 -7.08
C LEU A 24 7.84 6.72 -8.11
N ASP A 25 8.68 5.74 -7.77
CA ASP A 25 9.68 5.12 -8.66
C ASP A 25 9.05 4.20 -9.72
N SER A 26 7.80 3.78 -9.53
CA SER A 26 7.13 2.76 -10.35
C SER A 26 6.04 3.31 -11.27
N VAL A 27 5.59 4.55 -11.06
CA VAL A 27 4.54 5.19 -11.88
C VAL A 27 5.14 6.19 -12.87
N ALA A 28 4.52 6.34 -14.03
CA ALA A 28 4.77 7.47 -14.92
C ALA A 28 4.16 8.76 -14.33
N ASP A 29 4.71 9.92 -14.72
CA ASP A 29 4.25 11.24 -14.33
C ASP A 29 4.05 11.36 -12.80
N SER A 30 5.07 10.97 -12.03
CA SER A 30 5.02 10.88 -10.56
C SER A 30 4.52 12.16 -9.88
N GLU A 31 4.75 13.32 -10.49
CA GLU A 31 4.30 14.65 -10.07
C GLU A 31 2.79 14.84 -10.10
N GLN A 32 2.06 14.01 -10.85
CA GLN A 32 0.60 14.06 -10.89
C GLN A 32 -0.05 13.31 -9.72
N TRP A 33 0.71 12.57 -8.92
CA TRP A 33 0.22 11.77 -7.80
C TRP A 33 0.51 12.47 -6.45
N ALA A 34 -0.53 12.66 -5.63
CA ALA A 34 -0.35 13.19 -4.28
C ALA A 34 -0.04 12.04 -3.32
N VAL A 35 1.24 11.67 -3.19
CA VAL A 35 1.67 10.52 -2.37
C VAL A 35 2.33 10.98 -1.08
N SER A 36 1.88 10.46 0.05
CA SER A 36 2.48 10.73 1.36
C SER A 36 2.56 9.47 2.22
N SER A 37 3.32 9.54 3.31
CA SER A 37 3.35 8.48 4.31
C SER A 37 3.31 9.03 5.73
N ALA A 38 2.74 8.24 6.63
CA ALA A 38 2.61 8.57 8.05
C ALA A 38 2.70 7.30 8.92
N GLY A 39 2.55 7.46 10.24
CA GLY A 39 2.59 6.36 11.18
C GLY A 39 1.54 6.43 12.30
N VAL A 40 0.95 5.29 12.64
CA VAL A 40 -0.09 5.17 13.67
C VAL A 40 0.42 5.57 15.06
N SER A 41 1.69 5.29 15.33
CA SER A 41 2.40 5.56 16.58
C SER A 41 3.80 6.12 16.26
N ALA A 42 3.91 6.94 15.22
CA ALA A 42 5.19 7.54 14.84
C ALA A 42 5.67 8.49 15.93
N ARG A 43 6.99 8.45 16.19
CA ARG A 43 7.67 9.52 16.90
C ARG A 43 8.06 10.57 15.87
N GLU A 44 7.61 11.79 16.09
CA GLU A 44 7.85 12.89 15.16
C GLU A 44 9.35 13.08 14.89
N HIS A 45 9.68 13.36 13.63
CA HIS A 45 11.04 13.59 13.12
C HIS A 45 12.03 12.42 13.25
N ALA A 46 11.58 11.21 13.57
CA ALA A 46 12.46 10.04 13.54
C ALA A 46 13.00 9.81 12.12
N ALA A 47 14.29 9.49 12.02
CA ALA A 47 14.96 9.25 10.75
C ALA A 47 14.47 7.95 10.09
N THR A 48 14.48 7.93 8.75
CA THR A 48 14.17 6.72 8.00
C THR A 48 15.25 5.64 8.19
N CYS A 49 14.80 4.39 8.10
CA CYS A 49 15.62 3.19 8.12
C CYS A 49 16.62 3.20 6.95
N GLU A 50 17.90 3.03 7.28
CA GLU A 50 18.99 2.97 6.31
C GLU A 50 18.83 1.78 5.33
N LEU A 51 18.41 0.61 5.81
CA LEU A 51 18.15 -0.52 4.92
C LEU A 51 16.98 -0.23 3.98
N GLY A 52 15.94 0.46 4.45
CA GLY A 52 14.78 0.84 3.65
C GLY A 52 15.15 1.74 2.47
N ARG A 53 15.92 2.81 2.71
CA ARG A 53 16.35 3.72 1.63
C ARG A 53 17.18 3.02 0.55
N ALA A 54 17.96 2.00 0.90
CA ALA A 54 18.79 1.26 -0.06
C ALA A 54 17.95 0.46 -1.08
N PHE A 55 16.66 0.26 -0.84
CA PHE A 55 15.74 -0.38 -1.77
C PHE A 55 15.10 0.60 -2.79
N VAL A 56 15.28 1.91 -2.62
CA VAL A 56 14.80 2.93 -3.56
C VAL A 56 15.79 3.03 -4.73
N ARG A 57 15.31 2.81 -5.97
CA ARG A 57 16.19 2.69 -7.14
C ARG A 57 16.66 4.05 -7.63
N SER A 58 15.74 4.95 -7.97
CA SER A 58 16.04 6.31 -8.41
C SER A 58 16.87 7.07 -7.39
N GLU A 59 17.99 7.67 -7.83
CA GLU A 59 18.86 8.48 -6.97
C GLU A 59 18.14 9.70 -6.39
N PRO A 60 17.40 10.52 -7.18
CA PRO A 60 16.59 11.60 -6.63
C PRO A 60 15.63 11.15 -5.52
N LEU A 61 14.93 10.02 -5.73
CA LEU A 61 13.99 9.49 -4.74
C LEU A 61 14.71 8.91 -3.53
N ARG A 62 15.92 8.33 -3.70
CA ARG A 62 16.73 7.85 -2.58
C ARG A 62 17.25 9.00 -1.72
N ALA A 63 17.61 10.13 -2.34
CA ALA A 63 17.97 11.34 -1.62
C ALA A 63 16.76 11.89 -0.85
N ALA A 64 15.58 11.98 -1.48
CA ALA A 64 14.34 12.36 -0.82
C ALA A 64 13.99 11.40 0.35
N ALA A 65 14.13 10.09 0.15
CA ALA A 65 13.93 9.09 1.20
C ALA A 65 14.90 9.29 2.36
N SER A 66 16.15 9.67 2.10
CA SER A 66 17.14 9.97 3.15
C SER A 66 16.77 11.22 3.95
N ALA A 67 16.10 12.19 3.32
CA ALA A 67 15.55 13.38 3.97
C ALA A 67 14.22 13.12 4.69
N HIS A 68 13.54 11.98 4.46
CA HIS A 68 12.28 11.62 5.10
C HIS A 68 12.35 11.73 6.62
N ARG A 69 11.28 12.24 7.22
CA ARG A 69 11.10 12.38 8.65
C ARG A 69 9.76 11.80 9.04
N ALA A 70 9.77 10.95 10.07
CA ALA A 70 8.56 10.29 10.52
C ALA A 70 7.52 11.31 11.00
N THR A 71 6.26 11.14 10.57
CA THR A 71 5.13 11.97 10.99
C THR A 71 4.01 11.09 11.57
N PRO A 72 3.40 11.50 12.69
CA PRO A 72 2.17 10.88 13.17
C PRO A 72 1.05 11.05 12.14
N VAL A 73 0.24 10.01 11.94
CA VAL A 73 -0.94 10.12 11.09
C VAL A 73 -2.00 11.01 11.75
N ASP A 74 -2.50 12.00 10.99
CA ASP A 74 -3.55 12.90 11.43
C ASP A 74 -4.88 12.69 10.69
N GLY A 75 -5.95 13.36 11.16
CA GLY A 75 -7.28 13.25 10.58
C GLY A 75 -7.40 13.83 9.16
N ALA A 76 -6.52 14.76 8.78
CA ALA A 76 -6.51 15.31 7.43
C ALA A 76 -5.96 14.33 6.41
N GLN A 77 -4.87 13.65 6.75
CA GLN A 77 -4.27 12.61 5.93
C GLN A 77 -5.23 11.43 5.73
N LEU A 78 -6.06 11.10 6.73
CA LEU A 78 -7.09 10.04 6.62
C LEU A 78 -8.23 10.37 5.64
N ARG A 79 -8.25 11.58 5.08
CA ARG A 79 -9.13 11.95 3.95
C ARG A 79 -8.57 11.58 2.59
N ALA A 80 -7.36 11.02 2.51
CA ALA A 80 -6.79 10.54 1.25
C ALA A 80 -7.75 9.58 0.54
N ASP A 81 -7.72 9.61 -0.80
CA ASP A 81 -8.60 8.80 -1.67
C ASP A 81 -8.33 7.30 -1.51
N LEU A 82 -7.11 6.93 -1.14
CA LEU A 82 -6.72 5.55 -0.84
C LEU A 82 -5.66 5.49 0.27
N ILE A 83 -5.88 4.63 1.26
CA ILE A 83 -4.98 4.40 2.39
C ILE A 83 -4.48 2.96 2.35
N ILE A 84 -3.16 2.80 2.32
CA ILE A 84 -2.48 1.50 2.25
C ILE A 84 -1.65 1.29 3.51
N VAL A 85 -1.83 0.14 4.16
CA VAL A 85 -1.08 -0.26 5.36
C VAL A 85 -0.35 -1.59 5.16
N PRO A 86 0.75 -1.88 5.88
CA PRO A 86 1.47 -3.14 5.68
C PRO A 86 0.78 -4.33 6.34
N SER A 87 -0.11 -4.14 7.32
CA SER A 87 -0.76 -5.26 8.01
C SER A 87 -2.14 -4.92 8.55
N ARG A 88 -2.88 -5.98 8.91
CA ARG A 88 -4.22 -5.88 9.51
C ARG A 88 -4.22 -5.19 10.87
N SER A 89 -3.11 -5.18 11.61
CA SER A 89 -3.05 -4.51 12.91
C SER A 89 -3.08 -2.98 12.74
N GLU A 90 -2.30 -2.44 11.81
CA GLU A 90 -2.38 -1.02 11.43
C GLU A 90 -3.73 -0.69 10.80
N ARG A 91 -4.29 -1.60 9.97
CA ARG A 91 -5.64 -1.44 9.41
C ARG A 91 -6.69 -1.29 10.50
N ALA A 92 -6.68 -2.20 11.48
CA ALA A 92 -7.63 -2.17 12.59
C ALA A 92 -7.46 -0.92 13.47
N ALA A 93 -6.22 -0.46 13.68
CA ALA A 93 -5.96 0.77 14.43
C ALA A 93 -6.54 2.01 13.73
N LEU A 94 -6.35 2.13 12.41
CA LEU A 94 -6.90 3.24 11.64
C LEU A 94 -8.42 3.17 11.50
N ALA A 95 -9.00 1.97 11.29
CA ALA A 95 -10.45 1.78 11.18
C ALA A 95 -11.22 2.12 12.48
N ARG A 96 -10.53 2.14 13.64
CA ARG A 96 -11.09 2.66 14.90
C ARG A 96 -11.00 4.19 15.00
N ARG A 97 -9.96 4.80 14.42
CA ARG A 97 -9.76 6.27 14.43
C ARG A 97 -10.61 6.99 13.38
N ALA A 98 -10.80 6.38 12.21
CA ALA A 98 -11.60 6.91 11.11
C ALA A 98 -12.47 5.79 10.51
N PRO A 99 -13.64 5.48 11.12
CA PRO A 99 -14.56 4.46 10.61
C PRO A 99 -14.99 4.69 9.16
N ASP A 100 -15.15 5.95 8.75
CA ASP A 100 -15.61 6.32 7.39
C ASP A 100 -14.56 6.06 6.31
N ALA A 101 -13.29 5.84 6.69
CA ALA A 101 -12.22 5.53 5.75
C ALA A 101 -12.13 4.04 5.38
N ARG A 102 -12.97 3.17 5.99
CA ARG A 102 -12.87 1.70 5.84
C ARG A 102 -12.91 1.23 4.38
N TRP A 103 -13.80 1.81 3.58
CA TRP A 103 -13.99 1.42 2.17
C TRP A 103 -12.75 1.72 1.31
N ARG A 104 -11.94 2.71 1.71
CA ARG A 104 -10.68 3.08 1.04
C ARG A 104 -9.42 2.71 1.81
N LEU A 105 -9.53 1.80 2.79
CA LEU A 105 -8.43 1.36 3.65
C LEU A 105 -8.15 -0.14 3.44
N PHE A 106 -6.96 -0.44 2.95
CA PHE A 106 -6.53 -1.80 2.59
C PHE A 106 -5.14 -2.10 3.12
N THR A 107 -4.87 -3.37 3.40
CA THR A 107 -3.46 -3.79 3.48
C THR A 107 -2.83 -3.79 2.08
N LEU A 108 -1.51 -3.61 1.97
CA LEU A 108 -0.82 -3.64 0.67
C LEU A 108 -1.07 -4.95 -0.07
N SER A 109 -0.92 -6.07 0.64
CA SER A 109 -1.16 -7.40 0.07
C SER A 109 -2.62 -7.61 -0.34
N GLU A 110 -3.59 -7.08 0.42
CA GLU A 110 -5.01 -7.12 0.08
C GLU A 110 -5.28 -6.31 -1.19
N ALA A 111 -4.75 -5.09 -1.30
CA ALA A 111 -4.91 -4.24 -2.48
C ALA A 111 -4.34 -4.91 -3.74
N VAL A 112 -3.15 -5.49 -3.67
CA VAL A 112 -2.53 -6.21 -4.81
C VAL A 112 -3.37 -7.41 -5.24
N LEU A 113 -3.89 -8.20 -4.29
CA LEU A 113 -4.71 -9.37 -4.60
C LEU A 113 -6.06 -8.98 -5.21
N LEU A 114 -6.69 -7.94 -4.68
CA LEU A 114 -7.95 -7.40 -5.21
C LEU A 114 -7.76 -6.80 -6.60
N GLY A 115 -6.68 -6.06 -6.84
CA GLY A 115 -6.34 -5.52 -8.15
C GLY A 115 -6.14 -6.61 -9.21
N ARG A 116 -5.45 -7.71 -8.87
CA ARG A 116 -5.34 -8.89 -9.75
C ARG A 116 -6.70 -9.51 -10.05
N HIS A 117 -7.53 -9.68 -9.02
CA HIS A 117 -8.85 -10.28 -9.14
C HIS A 117 -9.75 -9.44 -10.05
N ALA A 118 -9.88 -8.14 -9.78
CA ALA A 118 -10.68 -7.24 -10.61
C ALA A 118 -10.18 -7.15 -12.05
N ALA A 119 -8.86 -7.16 -12.29
CA ALA A 119 -8.31 -7.21 -13.65
C ALA A 119 -8.74 -8.48 -14.41
N ALA A 120 -8.76 -9.64 -13.73
CA ALA A 120 -9.23 -10.89 -14.32
C ALA A 120 -10.74 -10.88 -14.63
N HIS A 121 -11.55 -10.22 -13.78
CA HIS A 121 -13.00 -10.13 -13.96
C HIS A 121 -13.42 -9.04 -14.97
N ARG A 122 -12.67 -7.94 -15.12
CA ARG A 122 -12.91 -6.92 -16.15
C ARG A 122 -12.78 -7.45 -17.57
N LEU A 123 -12.03 -8.52 -17.79
CA LEU A 123 -11.99 -9.19 -19.09
C LEU A 123 -13.35 -9.79 -19.49
N HIS A 124 -14.34 -9.84 -18.58
CA HIS A 124 -15.66 -10.44 -18.80
C HIS A 124 -16.84 -9.44 -18.77
N GLU A 125 -16.66 -8.19 -18.33
CA GLU A 125 -17.75 -7.21 -18.20
C GLU A 125 -17.49 -5.95 -19.03
N THR A 126 -18.36 -5.70 -20.01
CA THR A 126 -18.54 -4.40 -20.67
C THR A 126 -19.69 -3.66 -19.99
N ALA A 127 -19.47 -2.43 -19.54
CA ALA A 127 -20.53 -1.64 -18.91
C ALA A 127 -20.52 -0.16 -19.37
N LEU A 128 -21.74 0.29 -19.69
CA LEU A 128 -22.15 1.61 -20.19
C LEU A 128 -21.79 2.78 -19.24
N ARG A 129 -21.64 3.97 -19.84
CA ARG A 129 -21.07 5.17 -19.20
C ARG A 129 -22.11 6.13 -18.61
N ALA A 130 -21.79 6.69 -17.45
CA ALA A 130 -22.34 7.95 -16.92
C ALA A 130 -21.44 9.16 -17.31
N PRO A 131 -21.92 10.43 -17.29
CA PRO A 131 -21.17 11.61 -17.75
C PRO A 131 -19.86 11.91 -16.98
N GLU A 132 -18.93 12.64 -17.63
CA GLU A 132 -17.53 12.86 -17.21
C GLU A 132 -17.35 13.83 -16.04
N GLU A 133 -18.25 14.82 -15.88
CA GLU A 133 -18.04 15.99 -15.02
C GLU A 133 -18.28 15.75 -13.53
N SER A 134 -18.68 14.54 -13.13
CA SER A 134 -18.94 14.17 -11.72
C SER A 134 -18.09 12.99 -11.22
N ARG A 135 -17.04 12.61 -11.96
CA ARG A 135 -16.28 11.38 -11.65
C ARG A 135 -15.21 11.62 -10.56
N PRO A 136 -15.11 10.73 -9.57
CA PRO A 136 -13.98 10.70 -8.65
C PRO A 136 -12.64 10.60 -9.40
N GLY A 137 -11.53 11.04 -8.80
CA GLY A 137 -10.20 10.85 -9.39
C GLY A 137 -9.84 9.36 -9.58
N ALA A 138 -8.83 9.07 -10.41
CA ALA A 138 -8.44 7.69 -10.74
C ALA A 138 -8.14 6.84 -9.49
N VAL A 139 -7.53 7.43 -8.46
CA VAL A 139 -7.26 6.75 -7.18
C VAL A 139 -8.56 6.39 -6.45
N ALA A 140 -9.53 7.29 -6.39
CA ALA A 140 -10.81 7.06 -5.72
C ALA A 140 -11.63 5.97 -6.44
N GLN A 141 -11.69 6.01 -7.77
CA GLN A 141 -12.32 4.94 -8.57
C GLN A 141 -11.62 3.59 -8.37
N TYR A 142 -10.29 3.59 -8.21
CA TYR A 142 -9.56 2.35 -7.92
C TYR A 142 -9.92 1.83 -6.52
N ALA A 143 -10.00 2.71 -5.51
CA ALA A 143 -10.42 2.33 -4.16
C ALA A 143 -11.85 1.74 -4.15
N GLU A 144 -12.80 2.35 -4.87
CA GLU A 144 -14.15 1.84 -5.05
C GLU A 144 -14.14 0.45 -5.69
N MET A 145 -13.34 0.25 -6.74
CA MET A 145 -13.19 -1.05 -7.39
C MET A 145 -12.62 -2.09 -6.42
N LEU A 146 -11.60 -1.76 -5.64
CA LEU A 146 -11.04 -2.69 -4.64
C LEU A 146 -12.11 -3.07 -3.61
N ASP A 147 -12.89 -2.09 -3.13
CA ASP A 147 -13.91 -2.32 -2.11
C ASP A 147 -15.05 -3.20 -2.61
N ALA A 148 -15.51 -2.97 -3.84
CA ALA A 148 -16.54 -3.77 -4.50
C ALA A 148 -16.16 -5.26 -4.60
N HIS A 149 -14.86 -5.56 -4.74
CA HIS A 149 -14.34 -6.92 -4.83
C HIS A 149 -13.87 -7.48 -3.48
N ARG A 150 -13.98 -6.73 -2.37
CA ARG A 150 -13.46 -7.17 -1.07
C ARG A 150 -14.09 -8.49 -0.61
N GLY A 151 -15.37 -8.70 -0.92
CA GLY A 151 -16.13 -9.91 -0.56
C GLY A 151 -15.79 -11.16 -1.37
N SER A 152 -15.18 -11.02 -2.55
CA SER A 152 -14.84 -12.14 -3.44
C SER A 152 -13.39 -12.63 -3.29
N LEU A 153 -12.60 -12.00 -2.40
CA LEU A 153 -11.18 -12.29 -2.26
C LEU A 153 -10.92 -13.66 -1.62
N VAL A 154 -10.39 -14.59 -2.41
CA VAL A 154 -9.85 -15.85 -1.90
C VAL A 154 -8.41 -15.63 -1.46
N ILE A 155 -8.19 -15.56 -0.14
CA ILE A 155 -6.85 -15.41 0.43
C ILE A 155 -6.12 -16.76 0.35
N PRO A 156 -4.93 -16.83 -0.29
CA PRO A 156 -4.16 -18.07 -0.34
C PRO A 156 -3.83 -18.57 1.08
N ARG A 157 -4.25 -19.80 1.40
CA ARG A 157 -3.89 -20.41 2.69
C ARG A 157 -2.37 -20.65 2.72
N PRO A 158 -1.67 -20.33 3.82
CA PRO A 158 -0.26 -20.66 3.93
C PRO A 158 -0.09 -22.18 3.79
N ARG A 159 0.82 -22.63 2.91
CA ARG A 159 1.18 -24.04 2.80
C ARG A 159 1.59 -24.53 4.20
N LYS A 160 0.99 -25.62 4.68
CA LYS A 160 1.34 -26.25 5.97
C LYS A 160 2.84 -26.53 5.98
N GLN A 161 3.64 -25.67 6.61
CA GLN A 161 5.03 -26.01 6.88
C GLN A 161 5.03 -27.19 7.83
N ARG A 162 5.80 -28.24 7.50
CA ARG A 162 5.98 -29.42 8.37
C ARG A 162 6.33 -28.88 9.77
N ARG A 163 5.52 -29.22 10.78
CA ARG A 163 5.68 -28.78 12.17
C ARG A 163 7.03 -29.27 12.70
N VAL A 164 8.10 -28.49 12.50
CA VAL A 164 9.38 -28.70 13.15
C VAL A 164 9.47 -27.68 14.28
N LEU A 165 9.19 -28.15 15.50
CA LEU A 165 9.60 -27.62 16.83
C LEU A 165 9.46 -26.11 17.16
N SER A 166 8.92 -25.28 16.28
CA SER A 166 8.76 -23.84 16.47
C SER A 166 7.27 -23.49 16.56
N ARG A 167 6.83 -23.10 17.76
CA ARG A 167 5.49 -22.60 18.10
C ARG A 167 5.12 -21.24 17.48
N ARG A 168 5.95 -20.66 16.60
CA ARG A 168 5.62 -19.37 15.97
C ARG A 168 4.61 -19.58 14.84
N GLU A 169 3.38 -19.12 15.09
CA GLU A 169 2.35 -18.99 14.07
C GLU A 169 2.89 -18.13 12.92
N ALA A 170 2.72 -18.61 11.69
CA ALA A 170 3.16 -17.88 10.51
C ALA A 170 2.35 -16.58 10.40
N PRO A 171 2.98 -15.46 9.96
CA PRO A 171 2.25 -14.23 9.69
C PRO A 171 1.09 -14.50 8.72
N HIS A 172 -0.03 -13.84 8.94
CA HIS A 172 -1.16 -13.95 8.02
C HIS A 172 -0.77 -13.49 6.62
N PRO A 173 -1.32 -14.08 5.54
CA PRO A 173 -0.91 -13.74 4.16
C PRO A 173 -1.03 -12.25 3.82
N LEU A 174 -2.03 -11.57 4.38
CA LEU A 174 -2.25 -10.13 4.22
C LEU A 174 -1.37 -9.23 5.11
N ASP A 175 -0.51 -9.82 5.94
CA ASP A 175 0.38 -9.08 6.82
C ASP A 175 1.82 -9.12 6.27
N ILE A 176 2.39 -7.93 6.08
CA ILE A 176 3.82 -7.72 5.93
C ILE A 176 4.39 -7.37 7.31
N PRO A 177 5.08 -8.30 7.99
CA PRO A 177 5.44 -8.16 9.39
C PRO A 177 6.44 -7.01 9.60
N ASP A 178 6.43 -6.43 10.80
CA ASP A 178 7.50 -5.54 11.22
C ASP A 178 8.78 -6.33 11.49
N ALA A 179 9.81 -6.08 10.69
CA ALA A 179 11.11 -6.71 10.82
C ALA A 179 12.22 -5.73 11.25
N HIS A 180 11.87 -4.52 11.69
CA HIS A 180 12.85 -3.47 11.98
C HIS A 180 13.85 -3.87 13.07
N HIS A 181 13.41 -4.64 14.07
CA HIS A 181 14.25 -5.17 15.15
C HIS A 181 14.75 -6.60 14.90
N ARG A 182 14.59 -7.12 13.69
CA ARG A 182 15.07 -8.47 13.31
C ARG A 182 16.48 -8.39 12.71
N ARG A 183 17.09 -9.56 12.54
CA ARG A 183 18.40 -9.69 11.88
C ARG A 183 18.35 -9.07 10.47
N ARG A 184 19.47 -8.47 10.03
CA ARG A 184 19.59 -7.74 8.75
C ARG A 184 19.03 -8.50 7.53
N HIS A 185 19.31 -9.79 7.39
CA HIS A 185 18.80 -10.60 6.27
C HIS A 185 17.28 -10.77 6.30
N ALA A 186 16.69 -10.95 7.49
CA ALA A 186 15.25 -11.09 7.67
C ALA A 186 14.54 -9.76 7.40
N HIS A 187 15.14 -8.66 7.85
CA HIS A 187 14.68 -7.31 7.52
C HIS A 187 14.72 -7.06 6.01
N ALA A 188 15.84 -7.35 5.34
CA ALA A 188 15.99 -7.21 3.90
C ALA A 188 15.00 -8.10 3.10
N ALA A 189 14.66 -9.30 3.60
CA ALA A 189 13.63 -10.13 2.99
C ALA A 189 12.23 -9.47 3.04
N VAL A 190 11.87 -8.86 4.17
CA VAL A 190 10.63 -8.09 4.29
C VAL A 190 10.63 -6.86 3.37
N LEU A 191 11.73 -6.12 3.31
CA LEU A 191 11.83 -4.93 2.45
C LEU A 191 11.75 -5.27 0.95
N ARG A 192 12.32 -6.41 0.52
CA ARG A 192 12.13 -6.93 -0.83
C ARG A 192 10.66 -7.19 -1.14
N ARG A 193 9.92 -7.77 -0.20
CA ARG A 193 8.48 -8.01 -0.33
C ARG A 193 7.69 -6.70 -0.43
N VAL A 194 7.95 -5.75 0.48
CA VAL A 194 7.32 -4.40 0.43
C VAL A 194 7.52 -3.79 -0.94
N ARG A 195 8.78 -3.72 -1.40
CA ARG A 195 9.12 -3.13 -2.68
C ARG A 195 8.42 -3.83 -3.86
N ALA A 196 8.42 -5.16 -3.89
CA ALA A 196 7.80 -5.93 -4.95
C ALA A 196 6.28 -5.71 -5.00
N GLU A 197 5.58 -5.82 -3.86
CA GLU A 197 4.14 -5.62 -3.80
C GLU A 197 3.75 -4.16 -4.08
N THR A 198 4.55 -3.18 -3.65
CA THR A 198 4.28 -1.77 -3.98
C THR A 198 4.47 -1.47 -5.46
N ALA A 199 5.53 -2.00 -6.10
CA ALA A 199 5.73 -1.81 -7.53
C ALA A 199 4.60 -2.43 -8.35
N GLU A 200 4.12 -3.59 -7.93
CA GLU A 200 2.95 -4.22 -8.56
C GLU A 200 1.67 -3.42 -8.34
N PHE A 201 1.41 -2.98 -7.10
CA PHE A 201 0.28 -2.10 -6.80
C PHE A 201 0.31 -0.82 -7.65
N ALA A 202 1.47 -0.20 -7.78
CA ALA A 202 1.67 0.97 -8.63
C ALA A 202 1.34 0.68 -10.09
N ALA A 203 1.83 -0.44 -10.65
CA ALA A 203 1.52 -0.86 -12.01
C ALA A 203 0.03 -1.16 -12.23
N GLN A 204 -0.65 -1.76 -11.25
CA GLN A 204 -2.10 -2.01 -11.33
C GLN A 204 -2.91 -0.71 -11.34
N LEU A 205 -2.52 0.26 -10.52
CA LEU A 205 -3.19 1.55 -10.45
C LEU A 205 -2.90 2.42 -11.68
N ASP A 206 -1.67 2.40 -12.19
CA ASP A 206 -1.30 3.09 -13.43
C ASP A 206 -1.97 2.44 -14.66
N GLY A 207 -2.04 1.10 -14.71
CA GLY A 207 -2.76 0.39 -15.78
C GLY A 207 -4.28 0.57 -15.72
N PHE A 208 -4.85 0.78 -14.52
CA PHE A 208 -6.27 1.10 -14.37
C PHE A 208 -6.63 2.45 -15.02
N ARG A 209 -5.70 3.40 -15.06
CA ARG A 209 -5.86 4.65 -15.83
C ARG A 209 -5.93 4.38 -17.33
N ASP A 210 -5.01 3.56 -17.84
CA ASP A 210 -4.81 3.39 -19.28
C ASP A 210 -5.79 2.42 -19.94
N ALA A 211 -6.55 1.66 -19.16
CA ALA A 211 -7.55 0.75 -19.68
C ALA A 211 -8.59 1.54 -20.51
N PRO A 212 -8.64 1.37 -21.84
CA PRO A 212 -9.70 1.97 -22.62
C PRO A 212 -11.02 1.38 -22.11
N VAL A 213 -11.95 2.25 -21.74
CA VAL A 213 -13.33 1.86 -21.46
C VAL A 213 -13.93 1.44 -22.81
N ARG A 214 -13.78 0.16 -23.15
CA ARG A 214 -14.33 -0.48 -24.34
C ARG A 214 -15.78 -0.86 -24.11
#